data_AF-A0A2N1P6W6-F1
#
_entry.id   AF-A0A2N1P6W6-F1
#
_cell.length_a   1.000
_cell.length_b   1.000
_cell.length_c   1.000
_cell.angle_alpha   90.00
_cell.angle_beta   90.00
_cell.angle_gamma   90.00
#
_symmetry.space_group_name_H-M   'P 1'
#
loop_
_entity.id
_entity.type
_entity.pdbx_description
1 polymer ?
#
loop_
_entity_poly.entity_id
_entity_poly.type
_entity_poly.pdbx_seq_one_letter_code
_entity_poly.pdbx_strand_id
1 'polypeptide(L)'
;MKKLYVIFTALALLLLIIISSSSRAETIVVPNDMPTIQQGIDDAKEGDTVLVAPGTYIENLDYFDKSIVVTTLGGADSTFLQPADPNAIAVNIAGGNSSETEFSGFTLSGGSNSHTIFINNGASPVIKNNIFCYNLAVNKLDIAVVTCWDSVGVPVIERNIFYENLGKACVWVMYGKAYIINNTFNANQSASMCNSGQATSLNNIVSGSLGTAVDGSYAELDYVCFFNNDIDFG
;
A
#
# COMPACT_ATOMS: atom_id res chain seq x y z
N MET A 1 60.56 -7.48 3.77
CA MET A 1 59.61 -6.35 3.70
C MET A 1 58.62 -6.47 2.54
N LYS A 2 59.04 -6.58 1.26
CA LYS A 2 58.12 -6.71 0.11
C LYS A 2 57.14 -7.91 0.19
N LYS A 3 57.61 -9.11 0.60
CA LYS A 3 56.75 -10.30 0.75
C LYS A 3 55.68 -10.17 1.85
N LEU A 4 55.94 -9.40 2.90
CA LEU A 4 55.00 -9.18 4.01
C LEU A 4 53.88 -8.22 3.60
N TYR A 5 54.20 -7.21 2.79
CA TYR A 5 53.22 -6.27 2.22
C TYR A 5 52.23 -6.97 1.29
N VAL A 6 52.71 -7.88 0.44
CA VAL A 6 51.87 -8.65 -0.50
C VAL A 6 50.85 -9.53 0.23
N ILE A 7 51.25 -10.15 1.34
CA ILE A 7 50.36 -10.99 2.16
C ILE A 7 49.30 -10.13 2.85
N PHE A 8 49.68 -8.97 3.40
CA PHE A 8 48.73 -8.03 4.01
C PHE A 8 47.72 -7.48 3.00
N THR A 9 48.15 -7.12 1.79
CA THR A 9 47.25 -6.66 0.73
C THR A 9 46.30 -7.76 0.24
N ALA A 10 46.78 -9.01 0.14
CA ALA A 10 45.95 -10.14 -0.26
C ALA A 10 44.88 -10.50 0.80
N LEU A 11 45.24 -10.44 2.09
CA LEU A 11 44.29 -10.64 3.19
C LEU A 11 43.25 -9.52 3.28
N ALA A 12 43.65 -8.27 3.04
CA ALA A 12 42.73 -7.13 3.00
C ALA A 12 41.73 -7.23 1.83
N LEU A 13 42.19 -7.67 0.64
CA LEU A 13 41.31 -7.94 -0.50
C LEU A 13 40.35 -9.11 -0.23
N LEU A 14 40.84 -10.18 0.42
CA LEU A 14 40.01 -11.34 0.77
C LEU A 14 38.92 -10.95 1.78
N LEU A 15 39.23 -10.07 2.74
CA LEU A 15 38.27 -9.53 3.70
C LEU A 15 37.20 -8.68 3.01
N LEU A 16 37.57 -7.85 2.02
CA LEU A 16 36.63 -7.06 1.21
C LEU A 16 35.67 -7.91 0.35
N ILE A 17 36.13 -9.07 -0.12
CA ILE A 17 35.30 -10.01 -0.90
C ILE A 17 34.28 -10.74 0.00
N ILE A 18 34.64 -11.04 1.26
CA ILE A 18 33.74 -11.69 2.23
C ILE A 18 32.63 -10.73 2.71
N ILE A 19 32.91 -9.41 2.75
CA ILE A 19 31.93 -8.38 3.13
C ILE A 19 30.91 -8.12 2.00
N SER A 20 31.19 -8.57 0.78
CA SER A 20 30.32 -8.39 -0.39
C SER A 20 29.34 -9.56 -0.57
N SER A 21 28.69 -9.98 0.53
CA SER A 21 27.48 -10.80 0.41
C SER A 21 26.39 -9.89 -0.16
N SER A 22 26.22 -9.86 -1.48
CA SER A 22 25.00 -9.30 -2.06
C SER A 22 23.86 -10.15 -1.53
N SER A 23 23.11 -9.62 -0.55
CA SER A 23 21.82 -10.16 -0.17
C SER A 23 20.96 -10.09 -1.42
N ARG A 24 20.81 -11.20 -2.13
CA ARG A 24 19.88 -11.29 -3.24
C ARG A 24 18.48 -11.26 -2.63
N ALA A 25 17.62 -10.38 -3.12
CA ALA A 25 16.19 -10.43 -2.82
C ALA A 25 15.68 -11.88 -2.94
N GLU A 26 15.16 -12.38 -1.83
CA GLU A 26 14.55 -13.69 -1.70
C GLU A 26 13.05 -13.60 -1.99
N THR A 27 12.46 -14.72 -2.40
CA THR A 27 11.02 -14.84 -2.58
C THR A 27 10.51 -15.85 -1.57
N ILE A 28 9.71 -15.39 -0.63
CA ILE A 28 9.06 -16.21 0.40
C ILE A 28 7.64 -16.50 -0.08
N VAL A 29 7.33 -17.76 -0.36
CA VAL A 29 6.04 -18.18 -0.92
C VAL A 29 5.07 -18.53 0.20
N VAL A 30 3.93 -17.85 0.26
CA VAL A 30 2.86 -18.14 1.24
C VAL A 30 1.73 -18.90 0.54
N PRO A 31 1.28 -20.07 1.03
CA PRO A 31 1.59 -20.66 2.34
C PRO A 31 2.73 -21.71 2.34
N ASN A 32 3.50 -21.84 1.25
CA ASN A 32 4.44 -22.97 1.07
C ASN A 32 5.64 -22.90 2.02
N ASP A 33 6.27 -21.74 2.12
CA ASP A 33 7.47 -21.49 2.94
C ASP A 33 7.08 -20.99 4.33
N MET A 34 6.04 -20.15 4.41
CA MET A 34 5.44 -19.65 5.65
C MET A 34 3.92 -19.82 5.60
N PRO A 35 3.26 -20.30 6.67
CA PRO A 35 1.83 -20.61 6.65
C PRO A 35 0.91 -19.38 6.57
N THR A 36 1.40 -18.17 6.89
CA THR A 36 0.60 -16.93 6.87
C THR A 36 1.37 -15.79 6.20
N ILE A 37 0.67 -14.76 5.74
CA ILE A 37 1.28 -13.60 5.09
C ILE A 37 2.15 -12.84 6.10
N GLN A 38 1.66 -12.62 7.32
CA GLN A 38 2.43 -11.91 8.34
C GLN A 38 3.72 -12.65 8.68
N GLN A 39 3.73 -13.99 8.76
CA GLN A 39 4.97 -14.74 8.99
C GLN A 39 5.96 -14.59 7.83
N GLY A 40 5.46 -14.49 6.59
CA GLY A 40 6.29 -14.12 5.44
C GLY A 40 6.91 -12.74 5.59
N ILE A 41 6.13 -11.75 6.04
CA ILE A 41 6.63 -10.40 6.32
C ILE A 41 7.65 -10.42 7.47
N ASP A 42 7.41 -11.19 8.52
CA ASP A 42 8.28 -11.28 9.70
C ASP A 42 9.67 -11.81 9.33
N ASP A 43 9.74 -12.81 8.45
CA ASP A 43 10.99 -13.43 7.97
C ASP A 43 11.69 -12.60 6.87
N ALA A 44 10.92 -11.86 6.06
CA ALA A 44 11.45 -11.03 4.98
C ALA A 44 12.44 -9.96 5.47
N LYS A 45 13.44 -9.67 4.65
CA LYS A 45 14.42 -8.58 4.80
C LYS A 45 14.24 -7.56 3.69
N GLU A 46 14.90 -6.42 3.82
CA GLU A 46 14.89 -5.35 2.82
C GLU A 46 15.10 -5.90 1.39
N GLY A 47 14.19 -5.55 0.49
CA GLY A 47 14.18 -5.97 -0.91
C GLY A 47 13.55 -7.33 -1.19
N ASP A 48 13.18 -8.12 -0.18
CA ASP A 48 12.53 -9.42 -0.37
C ASP A 48 11.10 -9.28 -0.89
N THR A 49 10.59 -10.38 -1.44
CA THR A 49 9.20 -10.51 -1.91
C THR A 49 8.47 -11.59 -1.13
N VAL A 50 7.36 -11.24 -0.50
CA VAL A 50 6.36 -12.19 -0.01
C VAL A 50 5.36 -12.44 -1.13
N LEU A 51 5.44 -13.62 -1.75
CA LEU A 51 4.59 -14.03 -2.87
C LEU A 51 3.44 -14.92 -2.38
N VAL A 52 2.21 -14.40 -2.44
CA VAL A 52 1.03 -15.04 -1.85
C VAL A 52 0.25 -15.81 -2.91
N ALA A 53 0.00 -17.09 -2.67
CA ALA A 53 -0.82 -17.94 -3.53
C ALA A 53 -2.31 -17.52 -3.52
N PRO A 54 -3.11 -17.97 -4.52
CA PRO A 54 -4.56 -17.83 -4.47
C PRO A 54 -5.17 -18.43 -3.20
N GLY A 55 -6.11 -17.72 -2.59
CA GLY A 55 -6.73 -18.14 -1.33
C GLY A 55 -7.37 -17.00 -0.56
N THR A 56 -7.97 -17.32 0.59
CA THR A 56 -8.50 -16.35 1.54
C THR A 56 -7.64 -16.33 2.79
N TYR A 57 -7.14 -15.15 3.14
CA TYR A 57 -6.27 -14.90 4.28
C TYR A 57 -7.00 -13.97 5.26
N ILE A 58 -7.09 -14.39 6.52
CA ILE A 58 -7.75 -13.63 7.59
C ILE A 58 -6.66 -13.16 8.54
N GLU A 59 -6.11 -11.98 8.24
CA GLU A 59 -4.92 -11.44 8.90
C GLU A 59 -5.00 -9.90 8.96
N ASN A 60 -4.33 -9.31 9.94
CA ASN A 60 -3.96 -7.90 9.92
C ASN A 60 -2.45 -7.86 9.70
N LEU A 61 -2.00 -7.06 8.74
CA LEU A 61 -0.60 -7.02 8.31
C LEU A 61 0.11 -5.78 8.85
N ASP A 62 1.34 -5.95 9.29
CA ASP A 62 2.26 -4.86 9.63
C ASP A 62 3.62 -5.11 8.97
N TYR A 63 4.09 -4.11 8.24
CA TYR A 63 5.37 -4.14 7.52
C TYR A 63 6.58 -3.95 8.44
N PHE A 64 6.39 -3.47 9.68
CA PHE A 64 7.47 -3.21 10.64
C PHE A 64 8.64 -2.40 10.06
N ASP A 65 8.32 -1.33 9.34
CA ASP A 65 9.29 -0.43 8.73
C ASP A 65 10.17 -1.05 7.62
N LYS A 66 9.78 -2.22 7.08
CA LYS A 66 10.54 -2.92 6.02
C LYS A 66 10.19 -2.43 4.61
N SER A 67 11.20 -2.28 3.75
CA SER A 67 11.02 -2.06 2.32
C SER A 67 10.97 -3.38 1.55
N ILE A 68 9.80 -4.02 1.56
CA ILE A 68 9.54 -5.31 0.91
C ILE A 68 8.35 -5.24 -0.05
N VAL A 69 8.28 -6.22 -0.94
CA VAL A 69 7.12 -6.43 -1.83
C VAL A 69 6.23 -7.50 -1.24
N VAL A 70 4.95 -7.19 -1.00
CA VAL A 70 3.92 -8.21 -0.76
C VAL A 70 2.97 -8.21 -1.95
N THR A 71 3.02 -9.28 -2.72
CA THR A 71 2.26 -9.42 -3.97
C THR A 71 1.66 -10.81 -4.11
N THR A 72 0.72 -10.97 -5.03
CA THR A 72 0.00 -12.23 -5.23
C THR A 72 0.40 -12.92 -6.52
N LEU A 73 0.37 -14.25 -6.51
CA LEU A 73 0.62 -15.08 -7.69
C LEU A 73 -0.59 -15.09 -8.64
N GLY A 74 -1.81 -15.01 -8.09
CA GLY A 74 -3.06 -15.14 -8.84
C GLY A 74 -3.81 -13.84 -9.12
N GLY A 75 -3.32 -12.70 -8.62
CA GLY A 75 -4.00 -11.41 -8.74
C GLY A 75 -5.25 -11.28 -7.86
N ALA A 76 -5.85 -10.08 -7.91
CA ALA A 76 -6.93 -9.70 -6.99
C ALA A 76 -8.19 -10.56 -7.13
N ASP A 77 -8.42 -11.15 -8.32
CA ASP A 77 -9.59 -12.00 -8.58
C ASP A 77 -9.55 -13.35 -7.82
N SER A 78 -8.41 -13.74 -7.26
CA SER A 78 -8.23 -15.05 -6.62
C SER A 78 -7.52 -15.03 -5.27
N THR A 79 -7.00 -13.88 -4.83
CA THR A 79 -6.38 -13.72 -3.51
C THR A 79 -7.12 -12.67 -2.69
N PHE A 80 -7.75 -13.11 -1.60
CA PHE A 80 -8.62 -12.31 -0.75
C PHE A 80 -7.97 -12.10 0.62
N LEU A 81 -7.93 -10.85 1.09
CA LEU A 81 -7.50 -10.50 2.44
C LEU A 81 -8.68 -9.90 3.21
N GLN A 82 -8.92 -10.41 4.41
CA GLN A 82 -9.91 -9.90 5.36
C GLN A 82 -9.23 -9.62 6.70
N PRO A 83 -9.57 -8.51 7.38
CA PRO A 83 -8.99 -8.23 8.69
C PRO A 83 -9.43 -9.28 9.71
N ALA A 84 -8.48 -9.83 10.47
CA ALA A 84 -8.77 -10.74 11.58
C ALA A 84 -9.44 -9.99 12.75
N ASP A 85 -8.98 -8.77 13.03
CA ASP A 85 -9.64 -7.81 13.91
C ASP A 85 -10.14 -6.62 13.10
N PRO A 86 -11.47 -6.45 12.91
CA PRO A 86 -12.04 -5.32 12.18
C PRO A 86 -11.92 -3.99 12.94
N ASN A 87 -11.45 -3.97 14.19
CA ASN A 87 -11.16 -2.73 14.93
C ASN A 87 -9.71 -2.27 14.78
N ALA A 88 -8.85 -3.11 14.18
CA ALA A 88 -7.48 -2.79 13.86
C ALA A 88 -7.32 -2.41 12.38
N ILE A 89 -6.19 -1.79 12.06
CA ILE A 89 -5.79 -1.51 10.66
C ILE A 89 -5.57 -2.84 9.95
N ALA A 90 -6.08 -3.02 8.73
CA ALA A 90 -5.92 -4.27 7.99
C ALA A 90 -4.49 -4.41 7.42
N VAL A 91 -3.91 -3.31 6.91
CA VAL A 91 -2.52 -3.25 6.45
C VAL A 91 -1.87 -1.96 6.94
N ASN A 92 -0.90 -2.08 7.84
CA ASN A 92 -0.11 -0.99 8.38
C ASN A 92 1.24 -0.89 7.65
N ILE A 93 1.52 0.26 7.05
CA ILE A 93 2.79 0.55 6.37
C ILE A 93 3.34 1.87 6.93
N ALA A 94 4.16 1.76 7.96
CA ALA A 94 4.87 2.88 8.56
C ALA A 94 6.39 2.70 8.41
N GLY A 95 7.18 3.74 8.68
CA GLY A 95 8.62 3.58 8.96
C GLY A 95 9.62 4.27 8.06
N GLY A 96 9.19 5.08 7.09
CA GLY A 96 10.10 5.69 6.13
C GLY A 96 10.51 4.75 5.00
N ASN A 97 9.75 3.68 4.79
CA ASN A 97 10.01 2.68 3.76
C ASN A 97 10.02 3.32 2.37
N SER A 98 10.84 2.76 1.48
CA SER A 98 11.11 3.36 0.17
C SER A 98 9.96 3.12 -0.83
N SER A 99 10.09 3.70 -2.03
CA SER A 99 9.22 3.39 -3.16
C SER A 99 9.37 1.97 -3.70
N GLU A 100 10.25 1.16 -3.13
CA GLU A 100 10.37 -0.27 -3.41
C GLU A 100 9.37 -1.09 -2.57
N THR A 101 8.80 -0.50 -1.50
CA THR A 101 7.70 -1.12 -0.76
C THR A 101 6.47 -1.21 -1.62
N GLU A 102 5.88 -2.40 -1.70
CA GLU A 102 4.72 -2.65 -2.54
C GLU A 102 3.70 -3.51 -1.83
N PHE A 103 2.43 -3.14 -1.99
CA PHE A 103 1.30 -4.01 -1.67
C PHE A 103 0.39 -4.14 -2.90
N SER A 104 0.30 -5.34 -3.47
CA SER A 104 -0.37 -5.52 -4.76
C SER A 104 -1.08 -6.85 -5.01
N GLY A 105 -2.11 -6.81 -5.85
CA GLY A 105 -2.79 -8.00 -6.36
C GLY A 105 -3.80 -8.63 -5.40
N PHE A 106 -4.31 -7.91 -4.41
CA PHE A 106 -5.29 -8.43 -3.45
C PHE A 106 -6.70 -7.87 -3.69
N THR A 107 -7.72 -8.67 -3.39
CA THR A 107 -9.04 -8.15 -3.03
C THR A 107 -9.14 -7.98 -1.51
N LEU A 108 -9.40 -6.76 -1.04
CA LEU A 108 -9.59 -6.42 0.37
C LEU A 108 -11.06 -6.10 0.63
N SER A 109 -11.62 -6.79 1.62
CA SER A 109 -13.02 -6.62 2.01
C SER A 109 -13.24 -6.91 3.50
N GLY A 110 -14.44 -6.62 4.00
CA GLY A 110 -14.89 -7.10 5.30
C GLY A 110 -15.22 -6.03 6.34
N GLY A 111 -15.31 -4.75 5.96
CA GLY A 111 -15.82 -3.68 6.82
C GLY A 111 -15.02 -3.45 8.11
N SER A 112 -14.14 -2.45 8.15
CA SER A 112 -13.34 -2.11 9.34
C SER A 112 -13.91 -0.89 10.10
N ASN A 113 -13.80 -0.89 11.42
CA ASN A 113 -14.00 0.29 12.26
C ASN A 113 -12.74 1.20 12.30
N SER A 114 -11.72 0.85 11.53
CA SER A 114 -10.43 1.52 11.36
C SER A 114 -10.07 1.67 9.88
N HIS A 115 -8.95 2.31 9.57
CA HIS A 115 -8.44 2.43 8.21
C HIS A 115 -8.15 1.04 7.59
N THR A 116 -8.38 0.87 6.29
CA THR A 116 -8.04 -0.41 5.63
C THR A 116 -6.53 -0.50 5.44
N ILE A 117 -5.94 0.49 4.77
CA ILE A 117 -4.49 0.69 4.67
C ILE A 117 -4.15 2.02 5.33
N PHE A 118 -3.17 1.98 6.24
CA PHE A 118 -2.65 3.17 6.90
C PHE A 118 -1.16 3.36 6.57
N ILE A 119 -0.84 4.49 5.96
CA ILE A 119 0.50 4.89 5.53
C ILE A 119 0.94 6.08 6.37
N ASN A 120 2.06 5.94 7.09
CA ASN A 120 2.53 6.96 8.02
C ASN A 120 4.06 6.93 8.20
N ASN A 121 4.59 7.86 9.01
CA ASN A 121 5.99 7.97 9.42
C ASN A 121 6.99 8.03 8.24
N GLY A 122 6.62 8.71 7.15
CA GLY A 122 7.45 8.96 5.98
C GLY A 122 7.44 7.85 4.93
N ALA A 123 6.59 6.84 5.08
CA ALA A 123 6.55 5.71 4.17
C ALA A 123 6.08 6.15 2.76
N SER A 124 6.73 5.63 1.72
CA SER A 124 6.43 5.95 0.32
C SER A 124 6.05 4.71 -0.53
N PRO A 125 5.14 3.82 -0.06
CA PRO A 125 4.84 2.58 -0.75
C PRO A 125 4.09 2.79 -2.07
N VAL A 126 4.12 1.78 -2.92
CA VAL A 126 3.25 1.63 -4.09
C VAL A 126 2.12 0.66 -3.75
N ILE A 127 0.88 1.17 -3.75
CA ILE A 127 -0.35 0.38 -3.58
C ILE A 127 -0.96 0.20 -4.97
N LYS A 128 -0.91 -1.02 -5.52
CA LYS A 128 -1.34 -1.23 -6.91
C LYS A 128 -2.07 -2.51 -7.24
N ASN A 129 -2.88 -2.47 -8.28
CA ASN A 129 -3.59 -3.64 -8.83
C ASN A 129 -4.45 -4.37 -7.76
N ASN A 130 -4.97 -3.62 -6.79
CA ASN A 130 -5.85 -4.16 -5.75
C ASN A 130 -7.32 -3.83 -6.05
N ILE A 131 -8.21 -4.61 -5.47
CA ILE A 131 -9.66 -4.36 -5.44
C ILE A 131 -10.05 -4.12 -3.98
N PHE A 132 -10.54 -2.93 -3.67
CA PHE A 132 -11.08 -2.58 -2.37
C PHE A 132 -12.60 -2.54 -2.46
N CYS A 133 -13.26 -3.44 -1.75
CA CYS A 133 -14.71 -3.50 -1.75
C CYS A 133 -15.35 -3.74 -0.41
N TYR A 134 -16.51 -3.10 -0.20
CA TYR A 134 -17.27 -3.23 1.04
C TYR A 134 -16.40 -2.97 2.29
N ASN A 135 -15.45 -2.04 2.18
CA ASN A 135 -14.60 -1.66 3.30
C ASN A 135 -15.25 -0.55 4.12
N LEU A 136 -14.82 -0.52 5.38
CA LEU A 136 -15.21 0.43 6.42
C LEU A 136 -16.66 0.29 6.92
N ALA A 137 -16.90 0.71 8.17
CA ALA A 137 -18.22 0.72 8.77
C ALA A 137 -19.02 1.99 8.45
N VAL A 138 -20.36 1.88 8.47
CA VAL A 138 -21.29 3.00 8.24
C VAL A 138 -21.07 4.10 9.30
N ASN A 139 -21.18 5.37 8.89
CA ASN A 139 -21.06 6.58 9.74
C ASN A 139 -19.65 6.84 10.34
N LYS A 140 -18.61 6.15 9.88
CA LYS A 140 -17.22 6.44 10.27
C LYS A 140 -16.58 7.48 9.35
N LEU A 141 -16.90 8.75 9.56
CA LEU A 141 -16.45 9.87 8.72
C LEU A 141 -15.02 10.36 9.03
N ASP A 142 -14.30 9.63 9.89
CA ASP A 142 -12.94 9.93 10.36
C ASP A 142 -11.90 8.88 9.93
N ILE A 143 -12.29 7.94 9.07
CA ILE A 143 -11.40 6.90 8.52
C ILE A 143 -11.55 6.80 6.99
N ALA A 144 -10.57 6.22 6.31
CA ALA A 144 -10.58 6.05 4.86
C ALA A 144 -10.01 4.68 4.47
N VAL A 145 -10.24 4.27 3.22
CA VAL A 145 -9.79 2.96 2.74
C VAL A 145 -8.27 2.96 2.68
N VAL A 146 -7.67 3.91 1.96
CA VAL A 146 -6.22 4.16 1.99
C VAL A 146 -5.98 5.53 2.58
N THR A 147 -5.23 5.59 3.68
CA THR A 147 -4.92 6.84 4.38
C THR A 147 -3.42 7.12 4.29
N CYS A 148 -3.07 8.31 3.81
CA CYS A 148 -1.71 8.85 3.80
C CYS A 148 -1.66 9.96 4.85
N TRP A 149 -1.07 9.66 6.01
CA TRP A 149 -1.25 10.51 7.20
C TRP A 149 -0.17 11.58 7.35
N ASP A 150 1.09 11.32 6.98
CA ASP A 150 2.19 12.26 7.22
C ASP A 150 2.53 13.18 6.05
N SER A 151 3.49 14.09 6.27
CA SER A 151 3.88 15.13 5.32
C SER A 151 5.14 14.85 4.49
N VAL A 152 5.80 13.71 4.71
CA VAL A 152 7.15 13.44 4.18
C VAL A 152 7.13 12.33 3.14
N GLY A 153 6.35 11.29 3.38
CA GLY A 153 6.16 10.18 2.44
C GLY A 153 5.52 10.66 1.14
N VAL A 154 5.82 9.95 0.05
CA VAL A 154 5.20 10.19 -1.26
C VAL A 154 4.62 8.89 -1.80
N PRO A 155 3.56 8.34 -1.16
CA PRO A 155 2.93 7.10 -1.60
C PRO A 155 2.31 7.26 -2.99
N VAL A 156 2.29 6.14 -3.73
CA VAL A 156 1.65 6.02 -5.04
C VAL A 156 0.53 5.01 -4.93
N ILE A 157 -0.69 5.45 -5.19
CA ILE A 157 -1.89 4.62 -5.24
C ILE A 157 -2.27 4.53 -6.71
N GLU A 158 -2.04 3.38 -7.34
CA GLU A 158 -2.25 3.25 -8.79
C GLU A 158 -2.94 1.97 -9.25
N ARG A 159 -3.76 2.07 -10.30
CA ARG A 159 -4.43 0.90 -10.91
C ARG A 159 -5.24 0.06 -9.92
N ASN A 160 -5.83 0.69 -8.91
CA ASN A 160 -6.74 0.03 -7.98
C ASN A 160 -8.19 0.28 -8.38
N ILE A 161 -9.06 -0.62 -7.94
CA ILE A 161 -10.51 -0.48 -8.05
C ILE A 161 -11.07 -0.31 -6.64
N PHE A 162 -11.78 0.79 -6.38
CA PHE A 162 -12.50 1.04 -5.15
C PHE A 162 -13.99 1.00 -5.45
N TYR A 163 -14.72 0.00 -4.96
CA TYR A 163 -16.16 -0.07 -5.16
C TYR A 163 -16.96 -0.34 -3.89
N GLU A 164 -18.10 0.35 -3.74
CA GLU A 164 -19.00 0.20 -2.59
C GLU A 164 -18.30 0.29 -1.23
N ASN A 165 -17.29 1.15 -1.11
CA ASN A 165 -16.65 1.44 0.17
C ASN A 165 -17.36 2.57 0.90
N LEU A 166 -17.26 2.52 2.23
CA LEU A 166 -17.82 3.51 3.15
C LEU A 166 -16.71 4.46 3.64
N GLY A 167 -16.94 5.12 4.77
CA GLY A 167 -15.97 5.97 5.45
C GLY A 167 -15.95 7.42 4.95
N LYS A 168 -14.92 8.18 5.31
CA LYS A 168 -14.71 9.56 4.83
C LYS A 168 -14.35 9.60 3.35
N ALA A 169 -13.41 8.75 2.97
CA ALA A 169 -12.94 8.67 1.59
C ALA A 169 -12.38 7.30 1.20
N CYS A 170 -12.28 7.03 -0.10
CA CYS A 170 -11.49 5.90 -0.59
C CYS A 170 -9.99 6.17 -0.43
N VAL A 171 -9.49 7.30 -0.92
CA VAL A 171 -8.11 7.73 -0.64
C VAL A 171 -8.16 9.04 0.12
N TRP A 172 -7.56 9.08 1.30
CA TRP A 172 -7.42 10.29 2.10
C TRP A 172 -5.94 10.65 2.26
N VAL A 173 -5.55 11.75 1.64
CA VAL A 173 -4.24 12.38 1.80
C VAL A 173 -4.39 13.53 2.78
N MET A 174 -4.02 13.28 4.04
CA MET A 174 -4.25 14.25 5.10
C MET A 174 -3.18 15.35 5.10
N TYR A 175 -1.91 14.94 4.99
CA TYR A 175 -0.76 15.82 4.85
C TYR A 175 0.12 15.35 3.68
N GLY A 176 1.12 16.16 3.31
CA GLY A 176 2.15 15.72 2.37
C GLY A 176 1.68 15.60 0.93
N LYS A 177 2.42 14.82 0.15
CA LYS A 177 2.18 14.56 -1.27
C LYS A 177 1.79 13.11 -1.46
N ALA A 178 0.90 12.83 -2.39
CA ALA A 178 0.63 11.49 -2.84
C ALA A 178 0.20 11.52 -4.31
N TYR A 179 0.45 10.42 -5.01
CA TYR A 179 0.02 10.26 -6.40
C TYR A 179 -1.13 9.26 -6.46
N ILE A 180 -2.27 9.69 -6.97
CA ILE A 180 -3.47 8.86 -7.14
C ILE A 180 -3.69 8.71 -8.65
N ILE A 181 -3.26 7.59 -9.23
CA ILE A 181 -3.11 7.47 -10.69
C ILE A 181 -3.85 6.26 -11.26
N ASN A 182 -4.62 6.42 -12.33
CA ASN A 182 -5.28 5.31 -13.05
C ASN A 182 -6.17 4.43 -12.14
N ASN A 183 -6.77 4.98 -11.09
CA ASN A 183 -7.69 4.25 -10.24
C ASN A 183 -9.14 4.39 -10.74
N THR A 184 -9.95 3.40 -10.45
CA THR A 184 -11.40 3.45 -10.67
C THR A 184 -12.11 3.49 -9.33
N PHE A 185 -12.91 4.52 -9.10
CA PHE A 185 -13.78 4.68 -7.95
C PHE A 185 -15.22 4.56 -8.43
N ASN A 186 -15.95 3.57 -7.92
CA ASN A 186 -17.32 3.29 -8.32
C ASN A 186 -18.25 3.09 -7.12
N ALA A 187 -19.40 3.76 -7.08
CA ALA A 187 -20.44 3.51 -6.08
C ALA A 187 -19.97 3.63 -4.61
N ASN A 188 -19.00 4.50 -4.30
CA ASN A 188 -18.54 4.70 -2.93
C ASN A 188 -19.43 5.74 -2.21
N GLN A 189 -19.70 5.55 -0.92
CA GLN A 189 -20.71 6.34 -0.19
C GLN A 189 -20.24 7.74 0.25
N SER A 190 -18.98 8.10 0.04
CA SER A 190 -18.42 9.40 0.42
C SER A 190 -17.33 9.79 -0.56
N ALA A 191 -16.30 10.52 -0.13
CA ALA A 191 -15.35 11.06 -1.07
C ALA A 191 -14.53 9.97 -1.76
N SER A 192 -14.36 10.08 -3.08
CA SER A 192 -13.45 9.16 -3.76
C SER A 192 -12.00 9.55 -3.42
N MET A 193 -11.73 10.85 -3.37
CA MET A 193 -10.45 11.40 -2.95
C MET A 193 -10.69 12.53 -1.93
N CYS A 194 -10.09 12.45 -0.76
CA CYS A 194 -10.03 13.56 0.20
C CYS A 194 -8.59 14.08 0.26
N ASN A 195 -8.36 15.27 -0.29
CA ASN A 195 -7.03 15.85 -0.53
C ASN A 195 -6.87 17.10 0.35
N SER A 196 -6.68 16.85 1.65
CA SER A 196 -6.29 17.90 2.60
C SER A 196 -4.79 18.26 2.48
N GLY A 197 -3.98 17.34 1.93
CA GLY A 197 -2.60 17.57 1.51
C GLY A 197 -2.45 17.92 0.03
N GLN A 198 -1.21 17.90 -0.48
CA GLN A 198 -0.81 18.20 -1.86
C GLN A 198 -0.86 16.95 -2.76
N ALA A 199 -2.03 16.33 -2.89
CA ALA A 199 -2.20 15.16 -3.75
C ALA A 199 -2.28 15.55 -5.23
N THR A 200 -1.66 14.76 -6.10
CA THR A 200 -1.85 14.83 -7.55
C THR A 200 -2.67 13.62 -8.00
N SER A 201 -3.80 13.88 -8.62
CA SER A 201 -4.70 12.85 -9.14
C SER A 201 -4.72 12.88 -10.66
N LEU A 202 -4.32 11.78 -11.29
CA LEU A 202 -4.15 11.69 -12.73
C LEU A 202 -4.91 10.48 -13.29
N ASN A 203 -5.66 10.66 -14.37
CA ASN A 203 -6.31 9.56 -15.12
C ASN A 203 -7.22 8.67 -14.26
N ASN A 204 -7.84 9.21 -13.20
CA ASN A 204 -8.79 8.43 -12.41
C ASN A 204 -10.19 8.48 -13.03
N ILE A 205 -10.95 7.44 -12.79
CA ILE A 205 -12.38 7.38 -13.12
C ILE A 205 -13.15 7.41 -11.81
N VAL A 206 -14.09 8.34 -11.66
CA VAL A 206 -14.97 8.43 -10.50
C VAL A 206 -16.42 8.41 -10.95
N SER A 207 -17.18 7.45 -10.46
CA SER A 207 -18.56 7.24 -10.90
C SER A 207 -19.49 6.70 -9.83
N GLY A 208 -20.76 7.12 -9.86
CA GLY A 208 -21.78 6.55 -8.98
C GLY A 208 -21.60 6.86 -7.49
N SER A 209 -20.67 7.74 -7.12
CA SER A 209 -20.36 8.01 -5.71
C SER A 209 -21.45 8.92 -5.08
N LEU A 210 -21.94 8.54 -3.90
CA LEU A 210 -23.06 9.19 -3.18
C LEU A 210 -22.61 10.38 -2.30
N GLY A 211 -21.54 11.06 -2.70
CA GLY A 211 -20.92 12.18 -1.98
C GLY A 211 -19.98 12.97 -2.88
N THR A 212 -19.15 13.84 -2.29
CA THR A 212 -18.20 14.67 -3.04
C THR A 212 -17.09 13.83 -3.66
N ALA A 213 -17.02 13.71 -4.99
CA ALA A 213 -16.00 12.90 -5.65
C ALA A 213 -14.57 13.30 -5.25
N VAL A 214 -14.27 14.60 -5.19
CA VAL A 214 -13.02 15.13 -4.62
C VAL A 214 -13.31 16.21 -3.56
N ASP A 215 -12.91 15.95 -2.32
CA ASP A 215 -13.02 16.86 -1.17
C ASP A 215 -11.63 17.43 -0.80
N GLY A 216 -11.43 18.75 -0.90
CA GLY A 216 -10.19 19.42 -0.46
C GLY A 216 -9.57 20.41 -1.46
N SER A 217 -8.81 21.38 -0.92
CA SER A 217 -8.41 22.61 -1.66
C SER A 217 -7.11 22.54 -2.45
N TYR A 218 -6.36 21.43 -2.39
CA TYR A 218 -4.97 21.35 -2.88
C TYR A 218 -4.70 20.20 -3.85
N ALA A 219 -5.76 19.63 -4.43
CA ALA A 219 -5.63 18.56 -5.41
C ALA A 219 -5.30 19.11 -6.80
N GLU A 220 -4.17 18.70 -7.38
CA GLU A 220 -4.01 18.79 -8.83
C GLU A 220 -4.80 17.65 -9.47
N LEU A 221 -5.76 17.98 -10.33
CA LEU A 221 -6.59 17.00 -11.03
C LEU A 221 -6.34 17.12 -12.53
N ASP A 222 -5.86 16.05 -13.15
CA ASP A 222 -5.62 16.00 -14.59
C ASP A 222 -6.21 14.70 -15.18
N TYR A 223 -6.90 14.84 -16.32
CA TYR A 223 -7.61 13.73 -17.00
C TYR A 223 -8.51 12.86 -16.08
N VAL A 224 -9.11 13.46 -15.04
CA VAL A 224 -10.06 12.74 -14.17
C VAL A 224 -11.45 12.76 -14.79
N CYS A 225 -12.04 11.59 -14.98
CA CYS A 225 -13.39 11.45 -15.52
C CYS A 225 -14.40 11.32 -14.38
N PHE A 226 -15.39 12.22 -14.34
CA PHE A 226 -16.49 12.19 -13.38
C PHE A 226 -17.81 11.94 -14.12
N PHE A 227 -18.62 11.00 -13.65
CA PHE A 227 -19.98 10.81 -14.15
C PHE A 227 -20.90 10.12 -13.14
N ASN A 228 -22.18 10.51 -13.11
CA ASN A 228 -23.19 9.95 -12.21
C ASN A 228 -22.82 10.04 -10.71
N ASN A 229 -22.08 11.07 -10.29
CA ASN A 229 -21.84 11.35 -8.87
C ASN A 229 -22.88 12.36 -8.36
N ASP A 230 -23.11 12.38 -7.05
CA ASP A 230 -23.98 13.39 -6.43
C ASP A 230 -23.36 14.80 -6.52
N ILE A 231 -22.08 14.91 -6.18
CA ILE A 231 -21.30 16.16 -6.23
C ILE A 231 -19.89 15.83 -6.72
N ASP A 232 -19.39 16.53 -7.74
CA ASP A 232 -18.03 16.28 -8.24
C ASP A 232 -16.95 16.98 -7.39
N PHE A 233 -17.20 18.21 -6.92
CA PHE A 233 -16.24 19.02 -6.16
C PHE A 233 -16.90 19.68 -4.94
N GLY A 234 -16.20 19.69 -3.81
CA GLY A 234 -16.68 20.24 -2.52
C GLY A 234 -15.58 20.94 -1.75
#